data_AF-A0A136KK93-F1
#
_entry.id   AF-A0A136KK93-F1
#
_cell.length_a   1.000
_cell.length_b   1.000
_cell.length_c   1.000
_cell.angle_alpha   90.00
_cell.angle_beta   90.00
_cell.angle_gamma   90.00
#
_symmetry.space_group_name_H-M   'P 1'
#
loop_
_entity.id
_entity.type
_entity.pdbx_description
1 polymer ?
#
loop_
_entity_poly.entity_id
_entity_poly.type
_entity_poly.pdbx_seq_one_letter_code
_entity_poly.pdbx_strand_id
1 'polypeptide(L)'
;MYFDGETVAMLDVENAKVYLLNLAKKSVVTRKDGKVENGNFVALHQDEPYVFSTNDGVFRITSDKTEVLIEKDEEWGDIKDMWMYNGNIYMVDAGKDELYKYLVAEGGYSAKTSYIKSGKADLAKASSMAIDRSVYVALGSRVLKYESGNSVAFSIKIPGGDDIEFDDIFSSEDLDNVYLLDKESKKIFVVSKEGEFLKQISASAIENSTDFVVDQEQGILLLVKDKIIRIIE
;
A
#
# COMPACT_ATOMS: atom_id res chain seq x y z
N MET A 1 2.82 -6.21 0.15
CA MET A 1 1.76 -7.18 0.47
C MET A 1 0.47 -6.39 0.48
N TYR A 2 -0.59 -6.95 -0.12
CA TYR A 2 -1.97 -6.47 -0.13
C TYR A 2 -2.75 -6.90 1.11
N PHE A 3 -3.64 -6.12 1.73
CA PHE A 3 -4.75 -6.67 2.52
C PHE A 3 -6.06 -5.94 2.21
N ASP A 4 -7.11 -6.69 1.85
CA ASP A 4 -8.42 -6.15 1.48
C ASP A 4 -9.50 -6.31 2.56
N GLY A 5 -9.12 -6.72 3.77
CA GLY A 5 -10.04 -7.02 4.87
C GLY A 5 -10.32 -8.51 5.09
N GLU A 6 -10.04 -9.38 4.11
CA GLU A 6 -10.19 -10.84 4.26
C GLU A 6 -8.94 -11.61 3.81
N THR A 7 -8.33 -11.16 2.72
CA THR A 7 -7.25 -11.84 2.02
C THR A 7 -6.00 -10.99 1.97
N VAL A 8 -4.87 -11.59 2.35
CA VAL A 8 -3.54 -11.01 2.20
C VAL A 8 -2.93 -11.46 0.87
N ALA A 9 -2.61 -10.53 -0.03
CA ALA A 9 -1.83 -10.80 -1.24
C ALA A 9 -0.34 -10.62 -1.00
N MET A 10 0.48 -11.56 -1.41
CA MET A 10 1.94 -11.47 -1.32
C MET A 10 2.58 -11.76 -2.66
N LEU A 11 3.46 -10.87 -3.10
CA LEU A 11 4.20 -10.97 -4.33
C LEU A 11 5.49 -11.78 -4.10
N ASP A 12 5.71 -12.79 -4.92
CA ASP A 12 6.90 -13.64 -4.94
C ASP A 12 7.49 -13.59 -6.35
N VAL A 13 8.25 -12.52 -6.59
CA VAL A 13 8.84 -12.22 -7.90
C VAL A 13 9.89 -13.25 -8.30
N GLU A 14 10.61 -13.83 -7.34
CA GLU A 14 11.63 -14.86 -7.61
C GLU A 14 11.03 -16.14 -8.20
N ASN A 15 9.79 -16.47 -7.83
CA ASN A 15 9.10 -17.68 -8.31
C ASN A 15 7.93 -17.39 -9.25
N ALA A 16 7.78 -16.14 -9.69
CA ALA A 16 6.72 -15.68 -10.58
C ALA A 16 5.30 -15.95 -10.04
N LYS A 17 5.07 -15.71 -8.73
CA LYS A 17 3.83 -16.06 -8.03
C LYS A 17 3.22 -14.92 -7.24
N VAL A 18 1.90 -14.98 -7.08
CA VAL A 18 1.16 -14.23 -6.07
C VAL A 18 0.46 -15.23 -5.15
N TYR A 19 0.70 -15.14 -3.84
CA TYR A 19 -0.03 -15.90 -2.83
C TYR A 19 -1.20 -15.08 -2.29
N LEU A 20 -2.37 -15.70 -2.20
CA LEU A 20 -3.60 -15.13 -1.68
C LEU A 20 -3.97 -15.90 -0.42
N LEU A 21 -3.59 -15.36 0.74
CA LEU A 21 -3.84 -15.97 2.04
C LEU A 21 -5.14 -15.41 2.63
N ASN A 22 -6.18 -16.23 2.68
CA ASN A 22 -7.40 -15.88 3.38
C ASN A 22 -7.21 -16.12 4.89
N LEU A 23 -7.31 -15.08 5.70
CA LEU A 23 -7.00 -15.14 7.13
C LEU A 23 -8.06 -15.94 7.92
N ALA A 24 -9.34 -15.73 7.62
CA ALA A 24 -10.45 -16.39 8.30
C ALA A 24 -10.50 -17.90 8.00
N LYS A 25 -10.40 -18.26 6.71
CA LYS A 25 -10.46 -19.66 6.23
C LYS A 25 -9.13 -20.40 6.42
N LYS A 26 -8.04 -19.68 6.71
CA LYS A 26 -6.67 -20.22 6.80
C LYS A 26 -6.28 -21.02 5.55
N SER A 27 -6.65 -20.51 4.38
CA SER A 27 -6.41 -21.14 3.09
C SER A 27 -5.54 -20.26 2.22
N VAL A 28 -4.71 -20.86 1.38
CA VAL A 28 -3.88 -20.15 0.41
C VAL A 28 -4.26 -20.57 -0.99
N VAL A 29 -4.51 -19.58 -1.85
CA VAL A 29 -4.60 -19.75 -3.30
C VAL A 29 -3.36 -19.15 -3.92
N THR A 30 -2.83 -19.77 -4.97
CA THR A 30 -1.64 -19.26 -5.68
C THR A 30 -2.01 -18.93 -7.13
N ARG A 31 -1.57 -17.75 -7.58
CA ARG A 31 -1.54 -17.36 -8.99
C ARG A 31 -0.10 -17.41 -9.49
N LYS A 32 0.12 -17.86 -10.72
CA LYS A 32 1.45 -17.96 -11.33
C LYS A 32 1.39 -17.39 -12.74
N ASP A 33 2.27 -16.44 -13.03
CA ASP A 33 2.45 -15.87 -14.36
C ASP A 33 3.86 -15.30 -14.49
N GLY A 34 4.50 -15.45 -15.65
CA GLY A 34 5.88 -14.97 -15.87
C GLY A 34 6.04 -13.46 -15.72
N LYS A 35 5.00 -12.65 -15.97
CA LYS A 35 5.04 -11.19 -15.76
C LYS A 35 5.27 -10.81 -14.30
N VAL A 36 4.94 -11.70 -13.35
CA VAL A 36 5.16 -11.46 -11.92
C VAL A 36 6.65 -11.32 -11.57
N GLU A 37 7.56 -11.87 -12.37
CA GLU A 37 9.01 -11.71 -12.17
C GLU A 37 9.44 -10.22 -12.20
N ASN A 38 8.68 -9.36 -12.89
CA ASN A 38 8.92 -7.92 -12.96
C ASN A 38 7.99 -7.10 -12.04
N GLY A 39 7.22 -7.76 -11.16
CA GLY A 39 6.26 -7.08 -10.30
C GLY A 39 6.95 -6.19 -9.26
N ASN A 40 6.38 -5.02 -9.00
CA ASN A 40 6.83 -4.09 -7.97
C ASN A 40 5.86 -4.07 -6.79
N PHE A 41 4.56 -3.93 -7.07
CA PHE A 41 3.49 -3.85 -6.06
C PHE A 41 2.34 -4.78 -6.42
N VAL A 42 1.58 -5.20 -5.40
CA VAL A 42 0.37 -6.02 -5.56
C VAL A 42 -0.77 -5.39 -4.79
N ALA A 43 -1.97 -5.36 -5.39
CA ALA A 43 -3.21 -5.00 -4.74
C ALA A 43 -4.27 -6.08 -5.01
N LEU A 44 -5.40 -6.00 -4.29
CA LEU A 44 -6.53 -6.91 -4.48
C LEU A 44 -7.82 -6.13 -4.78
N HIS A 45 -8.61 -6.71 -5.67
CA HIS A 45 -9.99 -6.32 -5.88
C HIS A 45 -10.81 -7.54 -6.30
N GLN A 46 -11.91 -7.81 -5.60
CA GLN A 46 -12.78 -8.97 -5.87
C GLN A 46 -12.02 -10.31 -5.91
N ASP A 47 -11.15 -10.55 -4.91
CA ASP A 47 -10.30 -11.74 -4.79
C ASP A 47 -9.28 -11.98 -5.93
N GLU A 48 -9.13 -11.03 -6.85
CA GLU A 48 -8.16 -11.10 -7.94
C GLU A 48 -6.96 -10.17 -7.67
N PRO A 49 -5.72 -10.68 -7.78
CA PRO A 49 -4.54 -9.85 -7.63
C PRO A 49 -4.31 -8.99 -8.87
N TYR A 50 -4.02 -7.73 -8.62
CA TYR A 50 -3.53 -6.75 -9.58
C TYR A 50 -2.07 -6.48 -9.25
N VAL A 51 -1.19 -6.65 -10.23
CA VAL A 51 0.24 -6.43 -10.06
C VAL A 51 0.66 -5.26 -10.92
N PHE A 52 1.35 -4.30 -10.31
CA PHE A 52 2.04 -3.24 -11.04
C PHE A 52 3.47 -3.65 -11.33
N SER A 53 3.91 -3.41 -12.56
CA SER A 53 5.27 -3.54 -13.02
C SER A 53 5.65 -2.34 -13.88
N THR A 54 6.83 -1.78 -13.63
CA THR A 54 7.41 -0.73 -14.50
C THR A 54 7.67 -1.22 -15.94
N ASN A 55 7.78 -2.54 -16.15
CA ASN A 55 8.03 -3.14 -17.45
C ASN A 55 6.76 -3.60 -18.16
N ASP A 56 5.80 -4.13 -17.41
CA ASP A 56 4.62 -4.83 -17.96
C ASP A 56 3.30 -4.06 -17.79
N GLY A 57 3.32 -2.91 -17.09
CA GLY A 57 2.12 -2.14 -16.77
C GLY A 57 1.39 -2.67 -15.53
N VAL A 58 0.08 -2.46 -15.46
CA VAL A 58 -0.78 -3.09 -14.45
C VAL A 58 -1.55 -4.23 -15.09
N PHE A 59 -1.40 -5.42 -14.53
CA PHE A 59 -2.09 -6.61 -15.01
C PHE A 59 -2.80 -7.34 -13.87
N ARG A 60 -3.88 -8.02 -14.22
CA ARG A 60 -4.69 -8.83 -13.33
C ARG A 60 -4.52 -10.31 -13.65
N ILE A 61 -4.40 -11.14 -12.61
CA ILE A 61 -4.20 -12.58 -12.77
C ILE A 61 -5.44 -13.32 -12.24
N THR A 62 -6.27 -13.82 -13.15
CA THR A 62 -7.44 -14.63 -12.81
C THR A 62 -7.05 -16.10 -12.65
N SER A 63 -8.02 -16.99 -12.42
CA SER A 63 -7.75 -18.44 -12.42
C SER A 63 -7.29 -18.97 -13.78
N ASP A 64 -7.68 -18.28 -14.87
CA ASP A 64 -7.64 -18.83 -16.22
C ASP A 64 -6.65 -18.07 -17.12
N LYS A 65 -6.41 -16.79 -16.84
CA LYS A 65 -5.58 -15.92 -17.69
C LYS A 65 -5.00 -14.73 -16.93
N THR A 66 -4.02 -14.10 -17.58
CA THR A 66 -3.48 -12.81 -17.20
C THR A 66 -3.91 -11.76 -18.21
N GLU A 67 -4.43 -10.64 -17.73
CA GLU A 67 -4.90 -9.52 -18.54
C GLU A 67 -4.12 -8.26 -18.19
N VAL A 68 -3.50 -7.62 -19.19
CA VAL A 68 -2.94 -6.28 -19.01
C VAL A 68 -4.07 -5.27 -19.10
N LEU A 69 -4.24 -4.48 -18.03
CA LEU A 69 -5.36 -3.55 -17.87
C LEU A 69 -4.93 -2.08 -18.02
N ILE A 70 -3.67 -1.80 -17.70
CA ILE A 70 -3.00 -0.53 -17.98
C ILE A 70 -1.66 -0.90 -18.59
N GLU A 71 -1.42 -0.48 -19.84
CA GLU A 71 -0.14 -0.69 -20.51
C GLU A 71 0.99 0.07 -19.79
N LYS A 72 2.23 -0.33 -20.04
CA LYS A 72 3.40 0.43 -19.59
C LYS A 72 3.29 1.89 -20.05
N ASP A 73 3.56 2.81 -19.13
CA ASP A 73 3.54 4.24 -19.38
C ASP A 73 4.94 4.82 -19.21
N GLU A 74 5.51 5.40 -20.28
CA GLU A 74 6.84 6.04 -20.24
C GLU A 74 6.86 7.34 -19.43
N GLU A 75 5.69 7.88 -19.09
CA GLU A 75 5.57 9.06 -18.24
C GLU A 75 5.60 8.73 -16.74
N TRP A 76 5.55 7.46 -16.34
CA TRP A 76 5.84 7.08 -14.96
C TRP A 76 7.30 7.41 -14.62
N GLY A 77 7.48 8.07 -13.48
CA GLY A 77 8.77 8.37 -12.87
C GLY A 77 9.19 7.29 -11.89
N ASP A 78 9.07 7.61 -10.60
CA ASP A 78 9.48 6.75 -9.48
C ASP A 78 8.23 6.40 -8.68
N ILE A 79 7.54 5.35 -9.13
CA ILE A 79 6.34 4.84 -8.47
C ILE A 79 6.74 4.19 -7.15
N LYS A 80 6.24 4.75 -6.05
CA LYS A 80 6.53 4.30 -4.68
C LYS A 80 5.55 3.30 -4.13
N ASP A 81 4.30 3.36 -4.59
CA ASP A 81 3.28 2.42 -4.16
C ASP A 81 2.09 2.41 -5.12
N MET A 82 1.33 1.32 -5.11
CA MET A 82 0.05 1.15 -5.79
C MET A 82 -1.00 0.63 -4.82
N TRP A 83 -2.16 1.28 -4.81
CA TRP A 83 -3.30 0.90 -4.00
C TRP A 83 -4.59 0.85 -4.81
N MET A 84 -5.56 0.06 -4.35
CA MET A 84 -6.89 0.00 -4.95
C MET A 84 -7.95 0.48 -3.97
N TYR A 85 -8.88 1.28 -4.46
CA TYR A 85 -10.02 1.73 -3.66
C TYR A 85 -11.26 1.94 -4.52
N ASN A 86 -12.37 1.29 -4.13
CA ASN A 86 -13.60 1.23 -4.92
C ASN A 86 -13.36 0.85 -6.39
N GLY A 87 -12.48 -0.14 -6.61
CA GLY A 87 -12.10 -0.64 -7.93
C GLY A 87 -11.20 0.29 -8.74
N ASN A 88 -10.89 1.49 -8.27
CA ASN A 88 -9.96 2.41 -8.93
C ASN A 88 -8.53 2.13 -8.48
N ILE A 89 -7.56 2.35 -9.35
CA ILE A 89 -6.13 2.24 -9.02
C ILE A 89 -5.57 3.62 -8.71
N TYR A 90 -4.76 3.69 -7.67
CA TYR A 90 -4.04 4.86 -7.22
C TYR A 90 -2.54 4.54 -7.19
N MET A 91 -1.71 5.47 -7.64
CA MET A 91 -0.25 5.32 -7.63
C MET A 91 0.44 6.59 -7.18
N VAL A 92 1.38 6.48 -6.24
CA VAL A 92 2.23 7.60 -5.82
C VAL A 92 3.48 7.62 -6.68
N ASP A 93 3.66 8.69 -7.46
CA ASP A 93 4.86 8.91 -8.28
C ASP A 93 5.73 10.04 -7.67
N ALA A 94 6.74 9.63 -6.89
CA ALA A 94 7.67 10.56 -6.28
C ALA A 94 8.53 11.31 -7.31
N GLY A 95 8.82 10.66 -8.45
CA GLY A 95 9.64 11.22 -9.53
C GLY A 95 8.92 12.30 -10.33
N LYS A 96 7.59 12.33 -10.28
CA LYS A 96 6.73 13.30 -10.99
C LYS A 96 6.00 14.27 -10.06
N ASP A 97 6.09 14.09 -8.75
CA ASP A 97 5.29 14.83 -7.77
C ASP A 97 3.78 14.69 -8.02
N GLU A 98 3.37 13.46 -8.38
CA GLU A 98 1.99 13.16 -8.76
C GLU A 98 1.41 12.00 -7.95
N LEU A 99 0.11 12.09 -7.67
CA LEU A 99 -0.70 10.97 -7.21
C LEU A 99 -1.69 10.66 -8.33
N TYR A 100 -1.41 9.60 -9.09
CA TYR A 100 -2.24 9.21 -10.22
C TYR A 100 -3.47 8.44 -9.76
N LYS A 101 -4.58 8.67 -10.46
CA LYS A 101 -5.81 7.89 -10.35
C LYS A 101 -6.25 7.38 -11.71
N TYR A 102 -6.55 6.09 -11.75
CA TYR A 102 -7.14 5.38 -12.88
C TYR A 102 -8.55 4.93 -12.49
N LEU A 103 -9.56 5.42 -13.21
CA LEU A 103 -10.94 5.05 -12.97
C LEU A 103 -11.25 3.71 -13.61
N VAL A 104 -11.95 2.82 -12.90
CA VAL A 104 -12.48 1.60 -13.52
C VAL A 104 -13.43 1.97 -14.67
N ALA A 105 -13.29 1.30 -15.80
CA ALA A 105 -14.06 1.55 -17.02
C ALA A 105 -14.44 0.21 -17.69
N GLU A 106 -15.32 0.28 -18.69
CA GLU A 106 -15.67 -0.91 -19.48
C GLU A 106 -14.41 -1.45 -20.18
N GLY A 107 -14.05 -2.70 -19.85
CA GLY A 107 -12.89 -3.38 -20.44
C GLY A 107 -11.52 -3.02 -19.85
N GLY A 108 -11.45 -2.25 -18.76
CA GLY A 108 -10.17 -1.92 -18.10
C GLY A 108 -10.24 -0.65 -17.25
N TYR A 109 -9.34 0.29 -17.52
CA TYR A 109 -9.21 1.55 -16.79
C TYR A 109 -9.16 2.77 -17.71
N SER A 110 -9.51 3.94 -17.17
CA SER A 110 -9.30 5.22 -17.83
C SER A 110 -7.82 5.52 -18.04
N ALA A 111 -7.52 6.56 -18.84
CA ALA A 111 -6.20 7.18 -18.79
C ALA A 111 -5.89 7.70 -17.37
N LYS A 112 -4.59 7.82 -17.03
CA LYS A 112 -4.15 8.39 -15.76
C LYS A 112 -4.61 9.83 -15.61
N THR A 113 -5.08 10.19 -14.43
CA THR A 113 -5.44 11.57 -14.07
C THR A 113 -4.75 11.94 -12.77
N SER A 114 -4.43 13.23 -12.57
CA SER A 114 -3.96 13.68 -11.27
C SER A 114 -5.12 13.65 -10.27
N TYR A 115 -4.90 13.00 -9.12
CA TYR A 115 -5.86 13.00 -8.02
C TYR A 115 -5.83 14.31 -7.22
N ILE A 116 -4.64 14.94 -7.12
CA ILE A 116 -4.44 16.16 -6.36
C ILE A 116 -4.97 17.33 -7.18
N LYS A 117 -5.99 18.02 -6.66
CA LYS A 117 -6.69 19.08 -7.41
C LYS A 117 -5.92 20.39 -7.49
N SER A 118 -5.05 20.67 -6.53
CA SER A 118 -4.35 21.95 -6.44
C SER A 118 -3.08 21.86 -5.60
N GLY A 119 -2.05 22.58 -6.03
CA GLY A 119 -0.77 22.68 -5.33
C GLY A 119 0.21 21.57 -5.72
N LYS A 120 1.43 21.70 -5.23
CA LYS A 120 2.45 20.64 -5.28
C LYS A 120 2.43 19.85 -3.98
N ALA A 121 2.56 18.54 -4.07
CA ALA A 121 2.54 17.68 -2.90
C ALA A 121 3.93 17.53 -2.24
N ASP A 122 5.01 17.77 -3.00
CA ASP A 122 6.39 17.54 -2.57
C ASP A 122 6.63 16.08 -2.17
N LEU A 123 6.28 15.17 -3.10
CA LEU A 123 6.34 13.71 -2.92
C LEU A 123 7.74 13.12 -3.07
N ALA A 124 8.78 13.93 -3.16
CA ALA A 124 10.16 13.46 -3.41
C ALA A 124 10.67 12.44 -2.37
N LYS A 125 10.11 12.46 -1.16
CA LYS A 125 10.41 11.51 -0.07
C LYS A 125 9.30 10.49 0.19
N ALA A 126 8.33 10.34 -0.70
CA ALA A 126 7.26 9.38 -0.52
C ALA A 126 7.80 7.95 -0.42
N SER A 127 7.23 7.19 0.52
CA SER A 127 7.60 5.79 0.78
C SER A 127 6.45 4.84 0.52
N SER A 128 5.23 5.19 0.97
CA SER A 128 4.06 4.31 0.90
C SER A 128 2.74 5.10 0.94
N MET A 129 1.63 4.44 0.60
CA MET A 129 0.27 4.99 0.61
C MET A 129 -0.73 4.04 1.29
N ALA A 130 -1.73 4.63 1.94
CA ALA A 130 -2.91 3.90 2.41
C ALA A 130 -4.19 4.65 2.07
N ILE A 131 -5.31 3.93 1.88
CA ILE A 131 -6.61 4.52 1.53
C ILE A 131 -7.75 3.93 2.36
N ASP A 132 -8.48 4.76 3.10
CA ASP A 132 -9.64 4.33 3.92
C ASP A 132 -10.90 5.17 3.66
N ARG A 133 -10.99 5.75 2.45
CA ARG A 133 -11.77 6.94 2.02
C ARG A 133 -10.90 8.18 1.90
N SER A 134 -10.02 8.42 2.86
CA SER A 134 -8.95 9.41 2.74
C SER A 134 -7.73 8.74 2.10
N VAL A 135 -6.95 9.48 1.32
CA VAL A 135 -5.64 9.02 0.85
C VAL A 135 -4.57 9.57 1.78
N TYR A 136 -3.76 8.69 2.36
CA TYR A 136 -2.61 9.04 3.17
C TYR A 136 -1.35 8.67 2.41
N VAL A 137 -0.36 9.56 2.38
CA VAL A 137 0.94 9.28 1.81
C VAL A 137 1.99 9.52 2.89
N ALA A 138 2.78 8.50 3.21
CA ALA A 138 3.92 8.62 4.11
C ALA A 138 5.13 9.18 3.34
N LEU A 139 5.82 10.17 3.93
CA LEU A 139 7.03 10.76 3.35
C LEU A 139 7.96 11.31 4.43
N GLY A 140 9.11 10.67 4.62
CA GLY A 140 10.03 10.99 5.71
C GLY A 140 9.29 10.94 7.07
N SER A 141 9.34 12.02 7.85
CA SER A 141 8.67 12.13 9.15
C SER A 141 7.23 12.66 9.09
N ARG A 142 6.66 12.81 7.89
CA ARG A 142 5.33 13.42 7.67
C ARG A 142 4.38 12.46 6.97
N VAL A 143 3.09 12.76 7.12
CA VAL A 143 2.03 12.12 6.35
C VAL A 143 1.18 13.22 5.72
N LEU A 144 1.01 13.15 4.40
CA LEU A 144 0.05 13.99 3.70
C LEU A 144 -1.30 13.28 3.66
N LYS A 145 -2.38 14.01 3.92
CA LYS A 145 -3.76 13.50 3.85
C LYS A 145 -4.54 14.24 2.77
N TYR A 146 -5.31 13.49 1.99
CA TYR A 146 -6.20 14.03 0.98
C TYR A 146 -7.61 13.45 1.12
N GLU A 147 -8.61 14.30 0.91
CA GLU A 147 -10.01 13.90 0.83
C GLU A 147 -10.61 14.42 -0.47
N SER A 148 -11.09 13.50 -1.31
CA SER A 148 -11.61 13.83 -2.65
C SER A 148 -10.66 14.71 -3.48
N GLY A 149 -9.35 14.47 -3.36
CA GLY A 149 -8.29 15.20 -4.05
C GLY A 149 -7.88 16.54 -3.44
N ASN A 150 -8.54 16.99 -2.37
CA ASN A 150 -8.17 18.20 -1.64
C ASN A 150 -7.24 17.86 -0.48
N SER A 151 -6.20 18.66 -0.28
CA SER A 151 -5.33 18.52 0.89
C SER A 151 -6.10 18.82 2.18
N VAL A 152 -5.91 17.95 3.18
CA VAL A 152 -6.48 18.10 4.53
C VAL A 152 -5.34 18.16 5.53
N ALA A 153 -5.44 19.07 6.49
CA ALA A 153 -4.44 19.17 7.56
C ALA A 153 -4.38 17.88 8.35
N PHE A 154 -3.20 17.27 8.41
CA PHE A 154 -2.92 16.06 9.16
C PHE A 154 -1.50 16.20 9.71
N SER A 155 -1.40 16.44 11.02
CA SER A 155 -0.13 16.69 11.68
C SER A 155 0.00 15.74 12.85
N ILE A 156 1.08 14.98 12.84
CA ILE A 156 1.38 14.00 13.88
C ILE A 156 2.45 14.61 14.79
N LYS A 157 2.23 14.51 16.10
CA LYS A 157 3.24 14.88 17.11
C LYS A 157 3.58 13.66 17.95
N ILE A 158 4.73 13.06 17.68
CA ILE A 158 5.22 11.88 18.40
C ILE A 158 6.06 12.34 19.58
N PRO A 159 5.72 11.99 20.83
CA PRO A 159 6.51 12.36 22.00
C PRO A 159 7.92 11.78 21.96
N GLY A 160 8.94 12.62 22.12
CA GLY A 160 10.35 12.21 22.13
C GLY A 160 10.86 11.69 20.78
N GLY A 161 10.16 12.00 19.69
CA GLY A 161 10.43 11.55 18.33
C GLY A 161 11.41 12.41 17.57
N ASP A 162 12.65 12.47 18.03
CA ASP A 162 13.74 13.00 17.22
C ASP A 162 14.25 11.82 16.34
N ASP A 163 14.37 12.05 15.03
CA ASP A 163 14.75 11.07 13.98
C ASP A 163 13.70 9.97 13.67
N ILE A 164 12.59 10.38 13.05
CA ILE A 164 11.56 9.47 12.53
C ILE A 164 11.58 9.45 11.01
N GLU A 165 11.55 8.25 10.44
CA GLU A 165 11.30 8.01 9.02
C GLU A 165 10.23 6.93 8.87
N PHE A 166 9.11 7.28 8.25
CA PHE A 166 8.04 6.33 7.99
C PHE A 166 8.34 5.56 6.71
N ASP A 167 8.79 4.31 6.87
CA ASP A 167 9.05 3.38 5.78
C ASP A 167 7.75 2.90 5.12
N ASP A 168 6.66 2.81 5.89
CA ASP A 168 5.38 2.28 5.41
C ASP A 168 4.19 2.83 6.21
N ILE A 169 2.98 2.73 5.65
CA ILE A 169 1.73 3.21 6.24
C ILE A 169 0.59 2.24 5.96
N PHE A 170 -0.26 1.99 6.95
CA PHE A 170 -1.44 1.16 6.77
C PHE A 170 -2.67 1.77 7.44
N SER A 171 -3.79 1.67 6.76
CA SER A 171 -5.12 2.11 7.20
C SER A 171 -6.17 1.40 6.34
N SER A 172 -7.36 1.15 6.88
CA SER A 172 -8.50 0.62 6.11
C SER A 172 -9.81 1.19 6.65
N GLU A 173 -10.91 0.96 5.93
CA GLU A 173 -12.26 1.39 6.36
C GLU A 173 -12.69 0.74 7.67
N ASP A 174 -12.18 -0.46 7.96
CA ASP A 174 -12.45 -1.19 9.20
C ASP A 174 -11.56 -0.75 10.36
N LEU A 175 -10.56 0.11 10.15
CA LEU A 175 -9.66 0.55 11.23
C LEU A 175 -9.99 1.96 11.68
N ASP A 176 -10.05 2.17 13.00
CA ASP A 176 -10.22 3.50 13.60
C ASP A 176 -8.94 4.35 13.57
N ASN A 177 -7.80 3.74 13.26
CA ASN A 177 -6.46 4.37 13.36
C ASN A 177 -5.69 4.28 12.04
N VAL A 178 -4.61 5.07 11.96
CA VAL A 178 -3.55 4.97 10.95
C VAL A 178 -2.30 4.43 11.64
N TYR A 179 -1.63 3.49 10.98
CA TYR A 179 -0.43 2.82 11.46
C TYR A 179 0.76 3.24 10.62
N LEU A 180 1.86 3.59 11.26
CA LEU A 180 3.05 4.13 10.61
C LEU A 180 4.26 3.29 11.04
N LEU A 181 4.86 2.60 10.08
CA LEU A 181 6.02 1.75 10.30
C LEU A 181 7.29 2.58 10.21
N ASP A 182 8.13 2.46 11.24
CA ASP A 182 9.49 2.99 11.26
C ASP A 182 10.44 1.84 11.59
N LYS A 183 11.21 1.42 10.59
CA LYS A 183 12.08 0.26 10.66
C LYS A 183 13.36 0.55 11.42
N GLU A 184 13.88 1.76 11.31
CA GLU A 184 15.10 2.19 12.00
C GLU A 184 14.90 2.18 13.51
N SER A 185 13.80 2.78 13.98
CA SER A 185 13.45 2.82 15.40
C SER A 185 12.75 1.55 15.91
N LYS A 186 12.44 0.60 15.00
CA LYS A 186 11.79 -0.69 15.28
C LYS A 186 10.42 -0.52 15.93
N LYS A 187 9.66 0.45 15.43
CA LYS A 187 8.37 0.86 15.99
C LYS A 187 7.29 0.92 14.92
N ILE A 188 6.06 0.67 15.37
CA ILE A 188 4.85 1.09 14.68
C ILE A 188 4.19 2.15 15.55
N PHE A 189 3.98 3.34 14.99
CA PHE A 189 3.25 4.41 15.63
C PHE A 189 1.79 4.32 15.21
N VAL A 190 0.88 4.38 16.19
CA VAL A 190 -0.56 4.33 15.98
C VAL A 190 -1.12 5.72 16.28
N VAL A 191 -1.80 6.29 15.29
CA VAL A 191 -2.39 7.63 15.37
C VAL A 191 -3.87 7.59 14.99
N SER A 192 -4.67 8.54 15.50
CA SER A 192 -6.06 8.68 15.07
C SER A 192 -6.15 9.17 13.61
N LYS A 193 -7.34 9.13 13.01
CA LYS A 193 -7.59 9.67 11.65
C LYS A 193 -7.44 11.20 11.56
N GLU A 194 -7.31 11.88 12.70
CA GLU A 194 -7.04 13.31 12.84
C GLU A 194 -5.54 13.59 13.10
N GLY A 195 -4.73 12.55 13.28
CA GLY A 195 -3.29 12.65 13.50
C GLY A 195 -2.87 12.71 14.97
N GLU A 196 -3.80 12.48 15.91
CA GLU A 196 -3.47 12.39 17.34
C GLU A 196 -2.64 11.14 17.60
N PHE A 197 -1.47 11.29 18.22
CA PHE A 197 -0.65 10.15 18.64
C PHE A 197 -1.33 9.38 19.78
N LEU A 198 -1.51 8.07 19.60
CA LEU A 198 -2.20 7.21 20.57
C LEU A 198 -1.22 6.30 21.32
N LYS A 199 -0.42 5.54 20.58
CA LYS A 199 0.55 4.59 21.14
C LYS A 199 1.67 4.28 20.16
N GLN A 200 2.71 3.64 20.66
CA GLN A 200 3.76 3.04 19.84
C GLN A 200 3.94 1.58 20.23
N ILE A 201 4.24 0.73 19.26
CA ILE A 201 4.45 -0.70 19.43
C ILE A 201 5.87 -1.01 18.99
N SER A 202 6.68 -1.62 19.86
CA SER A 202 8.08 -1.96 19.56
C SER A 202 8.24 -3.46 19.36
N ALA A 203 8.90 -3.86 18.28
CA ALA A 203 9.21 -5.26 18.01
C ALA A 203 10.47 -5.38 17.16
N SER A 204 11.38 -6.28 17.53
CA SER A 204 12.64 -6.48 16.79
C SER A 204 12.42 -7.00 15.35
N ALA A 205 11.28 -7.64 15.10
CA ALA A 205 10.92 -8.13 13.76
C ALA A 205 10.72 -7.01 12.73
N ILE A 206 10.38 -5.79 13.17
CA ILE A 206 10.09 -4.63 12.32
C ILE A 206 11.31 -4.23 11.48
N GLU A 207 12.52 -4.25 12.04
CA GLU A 207 13.75 -3.88 11.33
C GLU A 207 13.93 -4.64 10.01
N ASN A 208 13.48 -5.89 9.97
CA ASN A 208 13.64 -6.79 8.82
C ASN A 208 12.35 -7.01 8.04
N SER A 209 11.25 -6.31 8.37
CA SER A 209 10.02 -6.44 7.60
C SER A 209 10.16 -5.74 6.25
N THR A 210 9.62 -6.37 5.21
CA THR A 210 9.53 -5.76 3.89
C THR A 210 8.21 -5.02 3.71
N ASP A 211 7.21 -5.35 4.53
CA ASP A 211 5.85 -4.82 4.41
C ASP A 211 5.04 -5.18 5.68
N PHE A 212 3.89 -4.52 5.86
CA PHE A 212 2.95 -4.85 6.93
C PHE A 212 1.49 -4.54 6.57
N VAL A 213 0.59 -5.27 7.22
CA VAL A 213 -0.86 -4.97 7.19
C VAL A 213 -1.43 -5.09 8.58
N VAL A 214 -2.58 -4.49 8.80
CA VAL A 214 -3.29 -4.56 10.08
C VAL A 214 -4.69 -5.07 9.87
N ASP A 215 -5.07 -6.05 10.70
CA ASP A 215 -6.40 -6.60 10.76
C ASP A 215 -6.96 -6.44 12.18
N GLN A 216 -8.26 -6.15 12.32
CA GLN A 216 -8.86 -5.95 13.64
C GLN A 216 -8.78 -7.21 14.52
N GLU A 217 -8.91 -8.40 13.93
CA GLU A 217 -8.94 -9.67 14.67
C GLU A 217 -7.54 -10.29 14.83
N GLN A 218 -6.72 -10.20 13.79
CA GLN A 218 -5.36 -10.74 13.77
C GLN A 218 -4.31 -9.77 14.34
N GLY A 219 -4.60 -8.47 14.45
CA GLY A 219 -3.62 -7.46 14.84
C GLY A 219 -2.67 -7.14 13.69
N ILE A 220 -1.41 -6.84 14.02
CA ILE A 220 -0.41 -6.42 13.03
C ILE A 220 0.28 -7.65 12.45
N LEU A 221 0.33 -7.74 11.12
CA LEU A 221 1.00 -8.80 10.38
C LEU A 221 2.18 -8.21 9.61
N LEU A 222 3.40 -8.62 9.97
CA LEU A 222 4.64 -8.23 9.31
C LEU A 222 5.07 -9.30 8.31
N LEU A 223 5.38 -8.91 7.08
CA LEU A 223 6.07 -9.80 6.14
C LEU A 223 7.58 -9.71 6.36
N VAL A 224 8.19 -10.82 6.77
CA VAL A 224 9.64 -10.94 6.97
C VAL A 224 10.14 -12.13 6.16
N LYS A 225 10.77 -11.84 5.02
CA LYS A 225 11.19 -12.87 4.03
C LYS A 225 10.00 -13.74 3.60
N ASP A 226 10.02 -15.02 3.97
CA ASP A 226 9.02 -16.04 3.63
C ASP A 226 8.00 -16.28 4.76
N LYS A 227 7.97 -15.42 5.79
CA LYS A 227 7.12 -15.59 6.97
C LYS A 227 6.26 -14.37 7.24
N ILE A 228 5.06 -14.63 7.75
CA ILE A 228 4.23 -13.62 8.40
C ILE A 228 4.44 -13.72 9.91
N ILE A 229 4.89 -12.63 10.53
CA ILE A 229 5.01 -12.50 11.97
C ILE A 229 3.85 -11.66 12.48
N ARG A 230 3.06 -12.24 13.39
CA ARG A 230 1.95 -11.55 14.05
C ARG A 230 2.44 -10.83 15.31
N ILE A 231 2.09 -9.56 15.45
CA ILE A 231 2.24 -8.78 16.68
C ILE A 231 0.82 -8.54 17.23
N ILE A 232 0.63 -8.88 18.50
CA ILE A 232 -0.62 -8.62 19.22
C ILE A 232 -0.46 -7.30 19.96
N GLU A 233 -1.43 -6.41 19.78
CA GLU A 233 -1.48 -5.09 20.43
C GLU A 233 -1.73 -5.13 21.94
#